data_AF-A0A1N6DYI4-F1
#
_entry.id   AF-A0A1N6DYI4-F1
#
_cell.length_a   1.000
_cell.length_b   1.000
_cell.length_c   1.000
_cell.angle_alpha   90.00
_cell.angle_beta   90.00
_cell.angle_gamma   90.00
#
_symmetry.space_group_name_H-M   'P 1'
#
loop_
_entity.id
_entity.type
_entity.pdbx_description
1 polymer ?
#
loop_
_entity_poly.entity_id
_entity_poly.type
_entity_poly.pdbx_seq_one_letter_code
_entity_poly.pdbx_strand_id
1 'polypeptide(L)'
;MFRRAVCAIPTNSLNKSFATFHKSLQKNRYLESIKAHLLGLKSYRRFPNDEEFKRELAVRDLYNFRSRSYWLRRLENFERKERVPVDEYTIEHIMPQNENLSARWKDELGPEWKRVHETWLHTLGNLTLTGYNSEYSDRAFIEKRDMQGGFKQSPLRLNEGLGAVEAWNEDSIKNRAAKLAQEAVRVWAAPVLPDEILDTYRNVAVKPEAYNLEDHPQLANGTPMRALFEQLRKEVLALDTSVTEEVLKLYIAFKAETNFVDVVPQKTRLRLSLNMPFHELSDPKS
;
A
#
# COMPACT_ATOMS: atom_id res chain seq x y z
N MET A 1 6.56 4.23 1.78
CA MET A 1 6.78 3.47 0.53
C MET A 1 6.73 1.96 0.73
N PHE A 2 7.60 1.36 1.55
CA PHE A 2 7.61 -0.10 1.75
C PHE A 2 6.25 -0.68 2.21
N ARG A 3 5.62 -0.07 3.24
CA ARG A 3 4.26 -0.47 3.69
C ARG A 3 3.25 -0.57 2.55
N ARG A 4 3.20 0.46 1.69
CA ARG A 4 2.27 0.50 0.54
C ARG A 4 2.54 -0.65 -0.43
N ALA A 5 3.81 -0.92 -0.72
CA ALA A 5 4.19 -1.99 -1.63
C ALA A 5 3.81 -3.37 -1.06
N VAL A 6 4.03 -3.58 0.24
CA VAL A 6 3.60 -4.80 0.96
C VAL A 6 2.09 -4.93 1.02
N CYS A 7 1.33 -3.82 1.11
CA CYS A 7 -0.13 -3.85 1.11
C CYS A 7 -0.74 -3.79 -0.31
N ALA A 8 0.05 -4.09 -1.36
CA ALA A 8 -0.36 -4.02 -2.77
C ALA A 8 -1.06 -2.71 -3.21
N ILE A 9 -0.77 -1.58 -2.57
CA ILE A 9 -1.40 -0.31 -2.95
C ILE A 9 -0.73 0.22 -4.24
N PRO A 10 -1.48 0.48 -5.32
CA PRO A 10 -0.92 0.91 -6.60
C PRO A 10 -0.05 2.16 -6.50
N THR A 11 0.99 2.20 -7.34
CA THR A 11 1.97 3.30 -7.39
C THR A 11 1.58 4.42 -8.36
N ASN A 12 0.56 4.22 -9.18
CA ASN A 12 0.14 5.15 -10.25
C ASN A 12 -0.19 6.55 -9.72
N SER A 13 -0.59 6.63 -8.45
CA SER A 13 -0.95 7.87 -7.76
C SER A 13 0.23 8.60 -7.12
N LEU A 14 1.39 7.96 -6.99
CA LEU A 14 2.51 8.48 -6.21
C LEU A 14 3.10 9.73 -6.85
N ASN A 15 3.30 9.73 -8.18
CA ASN A 15 3.86 10.89 -8.88
C ASN A 15 3.03 12.15 -8.64
N LYS A 16 1.69 12.05 -8.77
CA LYS A 16 0.79 13.17 -8.52
C LYS A 16 0.74 13.55 -7.05
N SER A 17 0.69 12.56 -6.14
CA SER A 17 0.64 12.79 -4.69
C SER A 17 1.89 13.49 -4.17
N PHE A 18 3.08 13.09 -4.64
CA PHE A 18 4.35 13.72 -4.26
C PHE A 18 4.54 15.08 -4.94
N ALA A 19 4.12 15.25 -6.19
CA ALA A 19 4.21 16.53 -6.89
C ALA A 19 3.40 17.64 -6.21
N THR A 20 2.20 17.32 -5.71
CA THR A 20 1.34 18.30 -5.01
C THR A 20 1.59 18.36 -3.50
N PHE A 21 2.46 17.51 -2.97
CA PHE A 21 2.74 17.40 -1.54
C PHE A 21 3.21 18.72 -0.92
N HIS A 22 4.03 19.51 -1.64
CA HIS A 22 4.52 20.79 -1.14
C HIS A 22 3.39 21.79 -0.80
N LYS A 23 2.22 21.67 -1.44
CA LYS A 23 1.07 22.58 -1.24
C LYS A 23 0.39 22.39 0.11
N SER A 24 0.50 21.21 0.71
CA SER A 24 -0.09 20.89 2.02
C SER A 24 0.87 21.11 3.19
N LEU A 25 2.11 21.53 2.92
CA LEU A 25 3.12 21.72 3.96
C LEU A 25 3.01 23.09 4.62
N GLN A 26 2.99 23.08 5.95
CA GLN A 26 3.03 24.29 6.76
C GLN A 26 4.47 24.49 7.26
N LYS A 27 5.14 25.57 6.82
CA LYS A 27 6.57 25.81 7.12
C LYS A 27 6.88 25.93 8.61
N ASN A 28 5.95 26.48 9.40
CA ASN A 28 6.07 26.61 10.86
C ASN A 28 5.78 25.28 11.61
N ARG A 29 5.22 24.27 10.93
CA ARG A 29 4.88 22.95 11.49
C ARG A 29 5.19 21.83 10.49
N TYR A 30 6.43 21.81 10.02
CA TYR A 30 6.82 21.01 8.86
C TYR A 30 6.57 19.50 9.06
N LEU A 31 7.13 18.91 10.12
CA LEU A 31 6.95 17.48 10.39
C LEU A 31 5.50 17.10 10.70
N GLU A 32 4.79 17.94 11.45
CA GLU A 32 3.37 17.75 11.79
C GLU A 32 2.50 17.74 10.52
N SER A 33 2.65 18.74 9.65
CA SER A 33 1.89 18.81 8.39
C SER A 33 2.20 17.65 7.43
N ILE A 34 3.45 17.15 7.39
CA ILE A 34 3.80 15.93 6.66
C ILE A 34 3.01 14.73 7.19
N LYS A 35 3.05 14.51 8.51
CA LYS A 35 2.37 13.38 9.15
C LYS A 35 0.86 13.48 8.93
N ALA A 36 0.28 14.65 9.15
CA ALA A 36 -1.14 14.91 8.95
C ALA A 36 -1.57 14.66 7.51
N HIS A 37 -0.78 15.13 6.53
CA HIS A 37 -1.07 14.87 5.13
C HIS A 37 -1.06 13.38 4.80
N LEU A 38 -0.04 12.64 5.23
CA LEU A 38 0.05 11.20 5.00
C LEU A 38 -1.11 10.42 5.63
N LEU A 39 -1.51 10.79 6.85
CA LEU A 39 -2.65 10.22 7.57
C LEU A 39 -3.99 10.60 6.95
N GLY A 40 -4.08 11.76 6.29
CA GLY A 40 -5.28 12.24 5.60
C GLY A 40 -5.50 11.63 4.22
N LEU A 41 -4.51 10.92 3.64
CA LEU A 41 -4.67 10.28 2.34
C LEU A 41 -5.70 9.14 2.42
N LYS A 42 -6.63 9.09 1.45
CA LYS A 42 -7.72 8.10 1.39
C LYS A 42 -7.61 7.17 0.17
N SER A 43 -8.41 6.10 0.16
CA SER A 43 -8.54 5.15 -0.96
C SER A 43 -7.17 4.67 -1.47
N TYR A 44 -6.92 4.63 -2.78
CA TYR A 44 -5.67 4.19 -3.40
C TYR A 44 -4.44 5.06 -3.09
N ARG A 45 -4.62 6.20 -2.39
CA ARG A 45 -3.51 7.06 -1.90
C ARG A 45 -3.22 6.87 -0.43
N ARG A 46 -4.03 6.09 0.30
CA ARG A 46 -3.91 5.94 1.76
C ARG A 46 -2.56 5.42 2.24
N PHE A 47 -2.23 5.77 3.47
CA PHE A 47 -1.09 5.18 4.18
C PHE A 47 -1.58 3.96 4.97
N PRO A 48 -1.00 2.75 4.77
CA PRO A 48 -1.41 1.55 5.51
C PRO A 48 -1.19 1.69 7.02
N ASN A 49 -2.19 1.31 7.81
CA ASN A 49 -2.06 1.24 9.26
C ASN A 49 -1.24 0.01 9.68
N ASP A 50 -0.93 -0.09 10.98
CA ASP A 50 -0.06 -1.15 11.51
C ASP A 50 -0.69 -2.54 11.37
N GLU A 51 -1.98 -2.69 11.64
CA GLU A 51 -2.66 -3.99 11.57
C GLU A 51 -2.72 -4.53 10.15
N GLU A 52 -3.08 -3.69 9.18
CA GLU A 52 -3.04 -4.05 7.77
C GLU A 52 -1.60 -4.42 7.35
N PHE A 53 -0.62 -3.58 7.69
CA PHE A 53 0.76 -3.84 7.31
C PHE A 53 1.29 -5.16 7.88
N LYS A 54 1.02 -5.46 9.16
CA LYS A 54 1.41 -6.73 9.78
C LYS A 54 0.79 -7.93 9.06
N ARG A 55 -0.53 -7.89 8.86
CA ARG A 55 -1.27 -8.99 8.21
C ARG A 55 -0.74 -9.25 6.80
N GLU A 56 -0.61 -8.19 5.99
CA GLU A 56 -0.14 -8.33 4.61
C GLU A 56 1.33 -8.77 4.55
N LEU A 57 2.19 -8.26 5.43
CA LEU A 57 3.61 -8.63 5.45
C LEU A 57 3.82 -10.12 5.78
N ALA A 58 3.01 -10.68 6.68
CA ALA A 58 3.15 -12.07 7.11
C ALA A 58 2.88 -13.08 5.98
N VAL A 59 2.00 -12.75 5.03
CA VAL A 59 1.53 -13.67 3.97
C VAL A 59 2.05 -13.31 2.58
N ARG A 60 2.70 -12.16 2.41
CA ARG A 60 3.21 -11.70 1.12
C ARG A 60 4.34 -12.61 0.63
N ASP A 61 4.37 -12.89 -0.67
CA ASP A 61 5.58 -13.39 -1.35
C ASP A 61 6.67 -12.31 -1.29
N LEU A 62 7.56 -12.47 -0.31
CA LEU A 62 8.66 -11.56 -0.02
C LEU A 62 9.96 -11.97 -0.72
N TYR A 63 10.03 -13.21 -1.21
CA TYR A 63 11.17 -13.71 -1.96
C TYR A 63 11.19 -13.13 -3.37
N ASN A 64 10.07 -13.22 -4.10
CA ASN A 64 9.95 -12.67 -5.45
C ASN A 64 9.70 -11.16 -5.47
N PHE A 65 9.59 -10.55 -4.29
CA PHE A 65 9.38 -9.12 -4.15
C PHE A 65 10.55 -8.30 -4.71
N ARG A 66 10.24 -7.23 -5.45
CA ARG A 66 11.26 -6.32 -6.04
C ARG A 66 12.25 -5.77 -5.00
N SER A 67 11.79 -5.60 -3.76
CA SER A 67 12.60 -5.08 -2.64
C SER A 67 13.04 -6.17 -1.66
N ARG A 68 13.27 -7.42 -2.13
CA ARG A 68 13.66 -8.57 -1.28
C ARG A 68 14.86 -8.27 -0.36
N SER A 69 15.98 -7.82 -0.92
CA SER A 69 17.20 -7.57 -0.14
C SER A 69 17.04 -6.37 0.80
N TYR A 70 16.19 -5.40 0.41
CA TYR A 70 15.96 -4.20 1.21
C TYR A 70 15.31 -4.54 2.56
N TRP A 71 14.26 -5.37 2.57
CA TRP A 71 13.53 -5.64 3.82
C TRP A 71 14.37 -6.46 4.79
N LEU A 72 15.10 -7.47 4.29
CA LEU A 72 16.04 -8.27 5.08
C LEU A 72 17.12 -7.38 5.71
N ARG A 73 17.79 -6.57 4.88
CA ARG A 73 18.83 -5.64 5.36
C ARG A 73 18.31 -4.67 6.40
N ARG A 74 17.10 -4.15 6.20
CA ARG A 74 16.50 -3.15 7.10
C ARG A 74 16.05 -3.75 8.43
N LEU A 75 15.47 -4.96 8.44
CA LEU A 75 15.15 -5.66 9.69
C LEU A 75 16.44 -5.99 10.46
N GLU A 76 17.42 -6.61 9.79
CA GLU A 76 18.67 -7.05 10.44
C GLU A 76 19.44 -5.89 11.10
N ASN A 77 19.47 -4.73 10.44
CA ASN A 77 20.24 -3.57 10.90
C ASN A 77 19.41 -2.51 11.63
N PHE A 78 18.13 -2.77 11.95
CA PHE A 78 17.32 -1.80 12.68
C PHE A 78 17.89 -1.56 14.08
N GLU A 79 18.11 -0.29 14.45
CA GLU A 79 18.69 0.15 15.73
C GLU A 79 20.08 -0.47 16.07
N ARG A 80 20.79 -1.06 15.09
CA ARG A 80 22.16 -1.52 15.29
C ARG A 80 23.17 -0.38 15.17
N LYS A 81 24.04 -0.26 16.18
CA LYS A 81 25.25 0.59 16.10
C LYS A 81 26.34 -0.08 15.25
N GLU A 82 26.56 -1.37 15.49
CA GLU A 82 27.45 -2.22 14.70
C GLU A 82 26.64 -2.90 13.59
N ARG A 83 26.78 -2.39 12.36
CA ARG A 83 26.01 -2.88 11.23
C ARG A 83 26.57 -4.22 10.72
N VAL A 84 25.65 -5.11 10.39
CA VAL A 84 25.95 -6.38 9.71
C VAL A 84 25.96 -6.14 8.20
N PRO A 85 27.03 -6.51 7.48
CA PRO A 85 27.11 -6.41 6.02
C PRO A 85 26.25 -7.51 5.37
N VAL A 86 24.95 -7.25 5.29
CA VAL A 86 23.95 -8.23 4.78
C VAL A 86 24.24 -8.70 3.35
N ASP A 87 24.96 -7.91 2.56
CA ASP A 87 25.33 -8.26 1.19
C ASP A 87 26.36 -9.41 1.10
N GLU A 88 27.01 -9.77 2.21
CA GLU A 88 27.88 -10.96 2.33
C GLU A 88 27.11 -12.25 2.64
N TYR A 89 25.81 -12.15 2.94
CA TYR A 89 24.94 -13.28 3.26
C TYR A 89 24.03 -13.60 2.09
N THR A 90 23.59 -14.85 2.03
CA THR A 90 22.58 -15.30 1.07
C THR A 90 21.21 -15.42 1.74
N ILE A 91 20.15 -15.32 0.95
CA ILE A 91 18.79 -15.58 1.42
C ILE A 91 18.61 -17.08 1.53
N GLU A 92 18.18 -17.53 2.70
CA GLU A 92 17.86 -18.93 2.99
C GLU A 92 16.36 -19.12 3.12
N HIS A 93 15.90 -20.26 2.58
CA HIS A 93 14.57 -20.81 2.82
C HIS A 93 14.69 -21.91 3.86
N ILE A 94 14.17 -21.67 5.06
CA ILE A 94 14.31 -22.62 6.18
C ILE A 94 13.71 -23.97 5.78
N MET A 95 12.44 -23.96 5.34
CA MET A 95 11.82 -25.02 4.55
C MET A 95 12.27 -24.90 3.08
N PRO A 96 12.91 -25.91 2.48
CA PRO A 96 13.51 -25.83 1.15
C PRO A 96 12.52 -25.57 0.00
N GLN A 97 13.03 -24.99 -1.08
CA GLN A 97 12.26 -24.74 -2.31
C GLN A 97 12.00 -26.00 -3.16
N ASN A 98 12.70 -27.10 -2.88
CA ASN A 98 12.61 -28.32 -3.68
C ASN A 98 11.17 -28.88 -3.71
N GLU A 99 10.63 -29.11 -4.91
CA GLU A 99 9.30 -29.72 -5.11
C GLU A 99 9.24 -31.14 -4.52
N ASN A 100 10.36 -31.85 -4.56
CA ASN A 100 10.53 -33.19 -4.00
C ASN A 100 11.10 -33.12 -2.58
N LEU A 101 10.31 -32.57 -1.65
CA LEU A 101 10.68 -32.56 -0.22
C LEU A 101 10.98 -33.98 0.29
N SER A 102 11.98 -34.06 1.17
CA SER A 102 12.34 -35.30 1.87
C SER A 102 11.18 -35.80 2.73
N ALA A 103 11.16 -37.10 3.03
CA ALA A 103 10.14 -37.70 3.91
C ALA A 103 10.06 -36.96 5.25
N ARG A 104 11.20 -36.60 5.83
CA ARG A 104 11.29 -35.85 7.09
C ARG A 104 10.61 -34.47 7.01
N TRP A 105 10.80 -33.73 5.92
CA TRP A 105 10.09 -32.46 5.73
C TRP A 105 8.59 -32.65 5.59
N LYS A 106 8.14 -33.68 4.87
CA LYS A 106 6.71 -34.01 4.75
C LYS A 106 6.10 -34.37 6.09
N ASP A 107 6.80 -35.15 6.90
CA ASP A 107 6.37 -35.54 8.25
C ASP A 107 6.30 -34.34 9.20
N GLU A 108 7.32 -33.46 9.19
CA GLU A 108 7.33 -32.23 10.03
C GLU A 108 6.23 -31.24 9.64
N LEU A 109 5.92 -31.10 8.35
CA LEU A 109 4.84 -30.22 7.85
C LEU A 109 3.44 -30.84 8.00
N GLY A 110 3.36 -32.16 8.18
CA GLY A 110 2.13 -32.91 8.41
C GLY A 110 1.37 -33.30 7.14
N PRO A 111 0.13 -33.84 7.27
CA PRO A 111 -0.64 -34.39 6.14
C PRO A 111 -0.87 -33.41 5.00
N GLU A 112 -0.99 -32.12 5.32
CA GLU A 112 -1.23 -31.02 4.38
C GLU A 112 0.07 -30.37 3.87
N TRP A 113 1.20 -31.07 3.93
CA TRP A 113 2.53 -30.51 3.63
C TRP A 113 2.61 -29.78 2.29
N LYS A 114 1.91 -30.26 1.24
CA LYS A 114 1.89 -29.60 -0.07
C LYS A 114 1.30 -28.20 0.00
N ARG A 115 0.11 -28.09 0.61
CA ARG A 115 -0.58 -26.81 0.81
C ARG A 115 0.29 -25.88 1.67
N VAL A 116 0.88 -26.40 2.75
CA VAL A 116 1.75 -25.62 3.64
C VAL A 116 2.98 -25.11 2.88
N HIS A 117 3.62 -25.97 2.10
CA HIS A 117 4.79 -25.62 1.29
C HIS A 117 4.44 -24.51 0.29
N GLU A 118 3.44 -24.72 -0.56
CA GLU A 118 2.99 -23.75 -1.57
C GLU A 118 2.59 -22.40 -0.95
N THR A 119 1.91 -22.42 0.21
CA THR A 119 1.42 -21.20 0.87
C THR A 119 2.54 -20.39 1.50
N TRP A 120 3.49 -21.07 2.18
CA TRP A 120 4.42 -20.40 3.09
C TRP A 120 5.85 -20.31 2.59
N LEU A 121 6.21 -21.00 1.50
CA LEU A 121 7.59 -21.09 0.99
C LEU A 121 8.28 -19.74 0.86
N HIS A 122 7.62 -18.77 0.24
CA HIS A 122 8.19 -17.45 -0.07
C HIS A 122 7.78 -16.34 0.92
N THR A 123 7.25 -16.71 2.09
CA THR A 123 6.69 -15.75 3.06
C THR A 123 7.70 -15.34 4.13
N LEU A 124 7.37 -14.26 4.86
CA LEU A 124 8.21 -13.68 5.92
C LEU A 124 8.74 -14.74 6.91
N GLY A 125 7.87 -15.66 7.33
CA GLY A 125 8.20 -16.67 8.33
C GLY A 125 9.28 -17.65 7.87
N ASN A 126 9.35 -17.97 6.57
CA ASN A 126 10.26 -18.99 6.04
C ASN A 126 11.59 -18.42 5.51
N LEU A 127 11.70 -17.10 5.36
CA LEU A 127 12.88 -16.45 4.79
C LEU A 127 13.82 -15.93 5.88
N THR A 128 15.11 -16.13 5.66
CA THR A 128 16.17 -15.57 6.52
C THR A 128 17.48 -15.32 5.76
N LEU A 129 18.53 -14.92 6.48
CA LEU A 129 19.89 -14.78 5.98
C LEU A 129 20.82 -15.84 6.57
N THR A 130 21.75 -16.34 5.77
CA THR A 130 22.83 -17.22 6.25
C THR A 130 24.08 -17.12 5.37
N GLY A 131 25.24 -17.39 5.97
CA GLY A 131 26.51 -17.57 5.26
C GLY A 131 26.78 -19.05 4.89
N TYR A 132 25.95 -19.97 5.35
CA TYR A 132 26.14 -21.43 5.26
C TYR A 132 25.10 -22.11 4.35
N ASN A 133 24.60 -21.41 3.33
CA ASN A 133 23.46 -21.86 2.52
C ASN A 133 23.79 -23.16 1.77
N SER A 134 25.00 -23.25 1.23
CA SER A 134 25.52 -24.48 0.59
C SER A 134 25.48 -25.70 1.52
N GLU A 135 25.76 -25.50 2.80
CA GLU A 135 25.82 -26.56 3.81
C GLU A 135 24.44 -26.90 4.37
N TYR A 136 23.51 -25.94 4.38
CA TYR A 136 22.13 -26.15 4.81
C TYR A 136 21.36 -27.01 3.80
N SER A 137 21.39 -26.64 2.52
CA SER A 137 20.76 -27.41 1.43
C SER A 137 19.33 -27.89 1.80
N ASP A 138 18.98 -29.13 1.44
CA ASP A 138 17.69 -29.77 1.74
C ASP A 138 17.67 -30.50 3.10
N ARG A 139 18.64 -30.23 3.99
CA ARG A 139 18.66 -30.83 5.32
C ARG A 139 17.39 -30.49 6.10
N ALA A 140 17.00 -31.37 7.01
CA ALA A 140 15.88 -31.07 7.88
C ALA A 140 16.21 -29.92 8.84
N PHE A 141 15.17 -29.27 9.34
CA PHE A 141 15.34 -28.09 10.18
C PHE A 141 16.25 -28.33 11.39
N ILE A 142 16.05 -29.45 12.11
CA ILE A 142 16.87 -29.82 13.27
C ILE A 142 18.36 -29.91 12.93
N GLU A 143 18.68 -30.44 11.75
CA GLU A 143 20.07 -30.55 11.30
C GLU A 143 20.64 -29.16 10.98
N LYS A 144 19.89 -28.31 10.25
CA LYS A 144 20.27 -26.90 10.00
C LYS A 144 20.42 -26.11 11.31
N ARG A 145 19.61 -26.42 12.32
CA ARG A 145 19.62 -25.77 13.63
C ARG A 145 20.84 -26.15 14.45
N ASP A 146 21.18 -27.44 14.49
CA ASP A 146 22.15 -28.02 15.44
C ASP A 146 23.56 -28.21 14.87
N MET A 147 23.74 -28.15 13.55
CA MET A 147 25.07 -28.25 12.93
C MET A 147 25.99 -27.09 13.32
N GLN A 148 27.30 -27.27 13.10
CA GLN A 148 28.27 -26.18 13.19
C GLN A 148 27.93 -25.07 12.18
N GLY A 149 27.85 -23.82 12.64
CA GLY A 149 27.34 -22.70 11.83
C GLY A 149 25.80 -22.69 11.66
N GLY A 150 25.08 -23.59 12.35
CA GLY A 150 23.64 -23.70 12.31
C GLY A 150 22.90 -22.56 13.03
N PHE A 151 21.56 -22.60 13.01
CA PHE A 151 20.74 -21.54 13.59
C PHE A 151 20.96 -21.31 15.09
N LYS A 152 21.38 -22.33 15.86
CA LYS A 152 21.77 -22.15 17.28
C LYS A 152 22.99 -21.25 17.49
N GLN A 153 23.86 -21.17 16.49
CA GLN A 153 25.12 -20.42 16.55
C GLN A 153 25.06 -19.11 15.74
N SER A 154 23.91 -18.80 15.13
CA SER A 154 23.80 -17.65 14.25
C SER A 154 23.83 -16.33 15.02
N PRO A 155 24.68 -15.35 14.63
CA PRO A 155 24.72 -14.04 15.27
C PRO A 155 23.68 -13.04 14.72
N LEU A 156 22.91 -13.45 13.70
CA LEU A 156 21.98 -12.58 12.98
C LEU A 156 20.68 -12.42 13.77
N ARG A 157 20.16 -11.17 13.86
CA ARG A 157 18.88 -10.90 14.55
C ARG A 157 17.71 -11.55 13.82
N LEU A 158 17.76 -11.64 12.50
CA LEU A 158 16.75 -12.36 11.72
C LEU A 158 16.64 -13.85 12.08
N ASN A 159 17.69 -14.43 12.65
CA ASN A 159 17.71 -15.83 13.09
C ASN A 159 17.39 -15.99 14.60
N GLU A 160 17.16 -14.88 15.32
CA GLU A 160 16.93 -14.91 16.75
C GLU A 160 15.67 -15.72 17.12
N GLY A 161 15.88 -16.76 17.94
CA GLY A 161 14.86 -17.69 18.39
C GLY A 161 14.79 -19.00 17.58
N LEU A 162 15.34 -19.04 16.35
CA LEU A 162 15.34 -20.29 15.54
C LEU A 162 16.09 -21.42 16.24
N GLY A 163 17.13 -21.11 17.02
CA GLY A 163 17.89 -22.10 17.79
C GLY A 163 17.09 -22.86 18.86
N ALA A 164 15.93 -22.32 19.27
CA ALA A 164 15.06 -22.92 20.30
C ALA A 164 13.84 -23.64 19.71
N VAL A 165 13.58 -23.51 18.40
CA VAL A 165 12.43 -24.17 17.75
C VAL A 165 12.72 -25.67 17.62
N GLU A 166 11.76 -26.52 17.98
CA GLU A 166 11.93 -27.99 17.97
C GLU A 166 11.46 -28.67 16.69
N ALA A 167 10.53 -28.07 15.95
CA ALA A 167 10.03 -28.57 14.68
C ALA A 167 9.66 -27.41 13.77
N TRP A 168 9.88 -27.53 12.45
CA TRP A 168 9.56 -26.45 11.51
C TRP A 168 8.27 -26.73 10.74
N ASN A 169 7.16 -26.70 11.48
CA ASN A 169 5.82 -26.90 10.95
C ASN A 169 5.12 -25.57 10.59
N GLU A 170 3.88 -25.65 10.10
CA GLU A 170 3.09 -24.47 9.72
C GLU A 170 2.95 -23.45 10.86
N ASP A 171 2.73 -23.91 12.09
CA ASP A 171 2.59 -23.04 13.26
C ASP A 171 3.89 -22.30 13.56
N SER A 172 5.04 -22.96 13.42
CA SER A 172 6.35 -22.34 13.63
C SER A 172 6.64 -21.25 12.59
N ILE A 173 6.27 -21.48 11.33
CA ILE A 173 6.34 -20.47 10.26
C ILE A 173 5.45 -19.27 10.60
N LYS A 174 4.18 -19.50 10.96
CA LYS A 174 3.21 -18.45 11.31
C LYS A 174 3.66 -17.66 12.53
N ASN A 175 4.12 -18.32 13.58
CA ASN A 175 4.59 -17.70 14.81
C ASN A 175 5.81 -16.81 14.55
N ARG A 176 6.78 -17.29 13.76
CA ARG A 176 7.92 -16.47 13.35
C ARG A 176 7.48 -15.28 12.50
N ALA A 177 6.58 -15.48 11.53
CA ALA A 177 6.06 -14.40 10.70
C ALA A 177 5.37 -13.32 11.57
N ALA A 178 4.56 -13.72 12.56
CA ALA A 178 3.92 -12.79 13.48
C ALA A 178 4.94 -11.98 14.31
N LYS A 179 5.97 -12.63 14.86
CA LYS A 179 7.05 -11.97 15.61
C LYS A 179 7.77 -10.93 14.73
N LEU A 180 8.20 -11.33 13.54
CA LEU A 180 8.90 -10.44 12.61
C LEU A 180 8.01 -9.30 12.11
N ALA A 181 6.71 -9.55 11.89
CA ALA A 181 5.76 -8.52 11.50
C ALA A 181 5.56 -7.48 12.62
N GLN A 182 5.55 -7.93 13.88
CA GLN A 182 5.49 -7.05 15.04
C GLN A 182 6.76 -6.21 15.20
N GLU A 183 7.92 -6.72 14.84
CA GLU A 183 9.15 -5.91 14.76
C GLU A 183 9.10 -4.93 13.57
N ALA A 184 8.59 -5.38 12.43
CA ALA A 184 8.49 -4.60 11.20
C ALA A 184 7.69 -3.30 11.37
N VAL A 185 6.65 -3.27 12.20
CA VAL A 185 5.90 -2.02 12.47
C VAL A 185 6.78 -0.95 13.12
N ARG A 186 7.79 -1.34 13.91
CA ARG A 186 8.78 -0.42 14.47
C ARG A 186 9.77 0.04 13.42
N VAL A 187 10.26 -0.87 12.57
CA VAL A 187 11.23 -0.58 11.50
C VAL A 187 10.66 0.38 10.45
N TRP A 188 9.38 0.20 10.13
CA TRP A 188 8.63 1.05 9.22
C TRP A 188 7.45 1.69 9.96
N ALA A 189 7.73 2.51 10.96
CA ALA A 189 6.69 3.19 11.73
C ALA A 189 5.70 3.98 10.86
N ALA A 190 4.41 3.88 11.19
CA ALA A 190 3.41 4.79 10.66
C ALA A 190 3.59 6.18 11.29
N PRO A 191 3.22 7.25 10.56
CA PRO A 191 3.04 8.56 11.17
C PRO A 191 2.03 8.47 12.33
N VAL A 192 2.33 9.16 13.43
CA VAL A 192 1.41 9.29 14.58
C VAL A 192 1.26 10.77 14.90
N LEU A 193 0.00 11.18 15.09
CA LEU A 193 -0.41 12.50 15.58
C LEU A 193 -1.62 12.31 16.49
N PRO A 194 -1.80 13.18 17.51
CA PRO A 194 -3.04 13.24 18.28
C PRO A 194 -4.23 13.58 17.36
N ASP A 195 -5.40 13.00 17.64
CA ASP A 195 -6.61 13.23 16.84
C ASP A 195 -6.99 14.72 16.80
N GLU A 196 -6.86 15.43 17.92
CA GLU A 196 -7.11 16.88 18.01
C GLU A 196 -6.27 17.67 16.99
N ILE A 197 -4.99 17.33 16.85
CA ILE A 197 -4.09 17.97 15.89
C ILE A 197 -4.47 17.57 14.48
N LEU A 198 -4.73 16.28 14.23
CA LEU A 198 -5.11 15.79 12.91
C LEU A 198 -6.41 16.44 12.40
N ASP A 199 -7.37 16.69 13.28
CA ASP A 199 -8.63 17.35 12.95
C ASP A 199 -8.43 18.81 12.53
N THR A 200 -7.45 19.53 13.10
CA THR A 200 -7.10 20.87 12.61
C THR A 200 -6.67 20.85 11.14
N TYR A 201 -6.01 19.78 10.68
CA TYR A 201 -5.60 19.63 9.28
C TYR A 201 -6.73 19.13 8.37
N ARG A 202 -7.67 18.34 8.89
CA ARG A 202 -8.87 17.90 8.14
C ARG A 202 -9.79 19.08 7.84
N ASN A 203 -9.95 19.99 8.79
CA ASN A 203 -10.80 21.18 8.66
C ASN A 203 -10.19 22.29 7.79
N VAL A 204 -8.86 22.26 7.58
CA VAL A 204 -8.11 23.20 6.73
C VAL A 204 -7.93 22.68 5.30
N ALA A 205 -8.45 21.48 4.96
CA ALA A 205 -8.55 21.04 3.57
C ALA A 205 -9.33 22.11 2.80
N VAL A 206 -8.58 22.92 2.06
CA VAL A 206 -8.99 24.07 1.27
C VAL A 206 -10.41 23.82 0.78
N LYS A 207 -11.39 24.54 1.35
CA LYS A 207 -12.59 24.84 0.57
C LYS A 207 -12.00 25.44 -0.71
N PRO A 208 -12.09 24.77 -1.88
CA PRO A 208 -11.92 25.55 -3.10
C PRO A 208 -12.87 26.72 -2.92
N GLU A 209 -12.44 27.95 -3.21
CA GLU A 209 -13.37 29.09 -3.26
C GLU A 209 -14.66 28.56 -3.86
N ALA A 210 -15.72 28.49 -3.05
CA ALA A 210 -16.90 27.73 -3.42
C ALA A 210 -17.58 28.58 -4.47
N TYR A 211 -17.17 28.41 -5.72
CA TYR A 211 -17.79 29.04 -6.85
C TYR A 211 -19.24 28.58 -6.84
N ASN A 212 -20.14 29.50 -7.08
CA ASN A 212 -21.55 29.22 -7.25
C ASN A 212 -21.92 29.53 -8.71
N LEU A 213 -23.15 29.19 -9.09
CA LEU A 213 -23.60 29.41 -10.46
C LEU A 213 -23.65 30.89 -10.84
N GLU A 214 -23.72 31.82 -9.87
CA GLU A 214 -23.68 33.26 -10.16
C GLU A 214 -22.29 33.77 -10.51
N ASP A 215 -21.22 33.06 -10.10
CA ASP A 215 -19.84 33.36 -10.52
C ASP A 215 -19.61 33.08 -12.02
N HIS A 216 -20.55 32.40 -12.68
CA HIS A 216 -20.59 32.24 -14.13
C HIS A 216 -21.56 33.26 -14.74
N PRO A 217 -21.08 34.32 -15.43
CA PRO A 217 -21.95 35.38 -15.94
C PRO A 217 -23.08 34.88 -16.84
N GLN A 218 -22.85 33.77 -17.55
CA GLN A 218 -23.85 33.17 -18.43
C GLN A 218 -24.89 32.34 -17.67
N LEU A 219 -24.67 31.97 -16.41
CA LEU A 219 -25.63 31.24 -15.56
C LEU A 219 -26.20 32.06 -14.40
N ALA A 220 -25.90 33.36 -14.37
CA ALA A 220 -26.54 34.29 -13.45
C ALA A 220 -28.08 34.24 -13.59
N ASN A 221 -28.79 34.59 -12.52
CA ASN A 221 -30.24 34.55 -12.53
C ASN A 221 -30.84 35.43 -13.65
N GLY A 222 -31.81 34.86 -14.38
CA GLY A 222 -32.48 35.53 -15.51
C GLY A 222 -31.81 35.38 -16.87
N THR A 223 -30.66 34.68 -16.98
CA THR A 223 -30.06 34.42 -18.29
C THR A 223 -30.77 33.26 -19.03
N PRO A 224 -30.81 33.27 -20.37
CA PRO A 224 -31.38 32.16 -21.15
C PRO A 224 -30.66 30.83 -20.90
N MET A 225 -29.34 30.87 -20.67
CA MET A 225 -28.54 29.66 -20.45
C MET A 225 -28.76 29.05 -19.07
N ARG A 226 -29.23 29.83 -18.08
CA ARG A 226 -29.55 29.29 -16.76
C ARG A 226 -30.67 28.24 -16.84
N ALA A 227 -31.74 28.53 -17.57
CA ALA A 227 -32.84 27.59 -17.73
C ALA A 227 -32.41 26.30 -18.44
N LEU A 228 -31.60 26.42 -19.49
CA LEU A 228 -31.06 25.26 -20.21
C LEU A 228 -30.13 24.43 -19.33
N PHE A 229 -29.28 25.07 -18.53
CA PHE A 229 -28.37 24.40 -17.60
C PHE A 229 -29.14 23.66 -16.51
N GLU A 230 -30.17 24.24 -15.91
CA GLU A 230 -30.96 23.57 -14.86
C GLU A 230 -31.69 22.33 -15.39
N GLN A 231 -32.16 22.36 -16.65
CA GLN A 231 -32.73 21.16 -17.28
C GLN A 231 -31.67 20.06 -17.44
N LEU A 232 -30.51 20.39 -18.00
CA LEU A 232 -29.40 19.44 -18.12
C LEU A 232 -28.96 18.89 -16.74
N ARG A 233 -28.79 19.77 -15.76
CA ARG A 233 -28.38 19.45 -14.40
C ARG A 233 -29.33 18.45 -13.76
N LYS A 234 -30.64 18.66 -13.88
CA LYS A 234 -31.66 17.76 -13.37
C LYS A 234 -31.52 16.35 -13.96
N GLU A 235 -31.39 16.25 -15.28
CA GLU A 235 -31.28 14.95 -15.95
C GLU A 235 -29.95 14.25 -15.63
N VAL A 236 -28.84 14.99 -15.57
CA VAL A 236 -27.51 14.42 -15.25
C VAL A 236 -27.45 13.91 -13.81
N LEU A 237 -28.00 14.67 -12.84
CA LEU A 237 -28.07 14.24 -11.45
C LEU A 237 -29.05 13.06 -11.25
N ALA A 238 -30.01 12.88 -12.15
CA ALA A 238 -30.96 11.76 -12.09
C ALA A 238 -30.40 10.44 -12.65
N LEU A 239 -29.22 10.45 -13.29
CA LEU A 239 -28.60 9.24 -13.85
C LEU A 239 -28.29 8.19 -12.79
N ASP A 240 -27.78 8.62 -11.63
CA ASP A 240 -27.47 7.75 -10.50
C ASP A 240 -27.32 8.56 -9.21
N THR A 241 -27.65 7.95 -8.06
CA THR A 241 -27.52 8.59 -6.73
C THR A 241 -26.09 8.99 -6.35
N SER A 242 -25.09 8.40 -6.99
CA SER A 242 -23.67 8.70 -6.78
C SER A 242 -23.19 9.95 -7.51
N VAL A 243 -24.01 10.52 -8.41
CA VAL A 243 -23.64 11.71 -9.19
C VAL A 243 -23.64 12.96 -8.31
N THR A 244 -22.53 13.70 -8.36
CA THR A 244 -22.31 14.96 -7.64
C THR A 244 -21.90 16.07 -8.60
N GLU A 245 -22.22 17.30 -8.23
CA GLU A 245 -21.87 18.52 -8.96
C GLU A 245 -20.77 19.29 -8.21
N GLU A 246 -19.78 19.78 -8.94
CA GLU A 246 -18.78 20.71 -8.43
C GLU A 246 -18.65 21.91 -9.38
N VAL A 247 -18.92 23.11 -8.86
CA VAL A 247 -18.77 24.37 -9.60
C VAL A 247 -17.32 24.84 -9.44
N LEU A 248 -16.63 25.03 -10.57
CA LEU A 248 -15.25 25.49 -10.63
C LEU A 248 -15.18 26.81 -11.38
N LYS A 249 -14.15 27.61 -11.13
CA LYS A 249 -13.93 28.93 -11.75
C LYS A 249 -14.27 29.06 -13.24
N LEU A 250 -14.03 28.01 -14.04
CA LEU A 250 -14.18 28.05 -15.49
C LEU A 250 -15.30 27.15 -16.04
N TYR A 251 -15.79 26.18 -15.26
CA TYR A 251 -16.75 25.18 -15.71
C TYR A 251 -17.43 24.49 -14.52
N ILE A 252 -18.54 23.80 -14.79
CA ILE A 252 -19.25 22.97 -13.82
C ILE A 252 -18.95 21.50 -14.15
N ALA A 253 -18.49 20.73 -13.17
CA ALA A 253 -18.12 19.33 -13.33
C ALA A 253 -19.17 18.41 -12.69
N PHE A 254 -19.59 17.39 -13.40
CA PHE A 254 -20.37 16.28 -12.85
C PHE A 254 -19.49 15.04 -12.66
N LYS A 255 -19.62 14.41 -11.49
CA LYS A 255 -18.75 13.31 -11.04
C LYS A 255 -19.56 12.17 -10.43
N ALA A 256 -19.21 10.93 -10.75
CA ALA A 256 -19.63 9.75 -10.01
C ALA A 256 -18.44 9.21 -9.22
N GLU A 257 -17.61 8.36 -9.84
CA GLU A 257 -16.28 8.00 -9.31
C GLU A 257 -15.18 8.96 -9.78
N THR A 258 -15.30 9.43 -11.01
CA THR A 258 -14.44 10.43 -11.66
C THR A 258 -15.30 11.47 -12.36
N ASN A 259 -14.68 12.58 -12.82
CA ASN A 259 -15.34 13.52 -13.70
C ASN A 259 -15.77 12.80 -14.98
N PHE A 260 -17.05 12.93 -15.37
CA PHE A 260 -17.57 12.32 -16.60
C PHE A 260 -18.20 13.34 -17.54
N VAL A 261 -18.72 14.47 -17.04
CA VAL A 261 -19.13 15.61 -17.88
C VAL A 261 -18.62 16.92 -17.31
N ASP A 262 -18.01 17.74 -18.15
CA ASP A 262 -17.70 19.14 -17.85
C ASP A 262 -18.59 20.07 -18.70
N VAL A 263 -19.17 21.09 -18.06
CA VAL A 263 -20.08 22.06 -18.68
C VAL A 263 -19.45 23.44 -18.65
N VAL A 264 -19.23 24.03 -19.83
CA VAL A 264 -18.75 25.42 -19.99
C VAL A 264 -19.89 26.27 -20.55
N PRO A 265 -20.50 27.14 -19.73
CA PRO A 265 -21.51 28.09 -20.19
C PRO A 265 -20.91 29.12 -21.16
N GLN A 266 -21.57 29.34 -22.29
CA GLN A 266 -21.23 30.39 -23.25
C GLN A 266 -22.44 31.29 -23.50
N LYS A 267 -22.27 32.41 -24.21
CA LYS A 267 -23.33 33.41 -24.40
C LYS A 267 -24.62 32.84 -25.01
N THR A 268 -24.51 31.83 -25.87
CA THR A 268 -25.62 31.28 -26.66
C THR A 268 -25.73 29.75 -26.62
N ARG A 269 -24.84 29.06 -25.90
CA ARG A 269 -24.84 27.59 -25.82
C ARG A 269 -24.15 27.09 -24.55
N LEU A 270 -24.41 25.83 -24.19
CA LEU A 270 -23.59 25.07 -23.25
C LEU A 270 -22.63 24.19 -24.04
N ARG A 271 -21.32 24.31 -23.79
CA ARG A 271 -20.34 23.38 -24.34
C ARG A 271 -20.12 22.25 -23.34
N LEU A 272 -20.47 21.03 -23.74
CA LEU A 272 -20.27 19.82 -22.94
C LEU A 272 -19.01 19.09 -23.39
N SER A 273 -18.25 18.58 -22.44
CA SER A 273 -17.13 17.68 -22.70
C SER A 273 -17.36 16.39 -21.92
N LEU A 274 -17.53 15.29 -22.66
CA LEU A 274 -17.66 13.95 -22.09
C LEU A 274 -16.24 13.40 -21.85
N ASN A 275 -15.94 13.08 -20.59
CA ASN A 275 -14.62 12.59 -20.18
C ASN A 275 -14.58 11.07 -20.31
N MET A 276 -14.57 10.59 -21.55
CA MET A 276 -14.48 9.16 -21.87
C MET A 276 -13.59 8.91 -23.10
N PRO A 277 -13.02 7.71 -23.25
CA PRO A 277 -12.30 7.34 -24.46
C PRO A 277 -13.20 7.38 -25.70
N PHE A 278 -12.73 7.99 -26.79
CA PHE A 278 -13.53 8.17 -28.01
C PHE A 278 -14.07 6.84 -28.59
N HIS A 279 -13.30 5.76 -28.48
CA HIS A 279 -13.70 4.44 -29.00
C HIS A 279 -14.81 3.76 -28.18
N GLU A 280 -15.09 4.24 -26.98
CA GLU A 280 -16.21 3.76 -26.14
C GLU A 280 -17.50 4.54 -26.42
N LEU A 281 -17.44 5.62 -27.22
CA LEU A 281 -18.60 6.42 -27.57
C LEU A 281 -19.48 5.69 -28.58
N SER A 282 -20.67 5.27 -28.15
CA SER A 282 -21.72 4.81 -29.06
C SER A 282 -22.59 6.00 -29.46
N ASP A 283 -22.29 6.60 -30.61
CA ASP A 283 -23.16 7.60 -31.25
C ASP A 283 -23.83 6.99 -32.48
N PRO A 284 -25.08 6.51 -32.36
CA PRO A 284 -25.80 5.89 -33.47
C PRO A 284 -26.18 6.87 -34.60
N LYS A 285 -25.88 8.17 -34.47
CA LYS A 285 -26.22 9.21 -35.43
C LYS A 285 -25.05 10.13 -35.83
N SER A 286 -23.80 9.75 -35.50
CA SER A 286 -22.60 10.51 -35.87
C SER A 286 -22.31 10.51 -37.36
#